data_AF-A0A832LIL1-F1
#
_entry.id   AF-A0A832LIL1-F1
#
_cell.length_a   1.000
_cell.length_b   1.000
_cell.length_c   1.000
_cell.angle_alpha   90.00
_cell.angle_beta   90.00
_cell.angle_gamma   90.00
#
_symmetry.space_group_name_H-M   'P 1'
#
loop_
_entity.id
_entity.type
_entity.pdbx_description
1 polymer ?
#
loop_
_entity_poly.entity_id
_entity_poly.type
_entity_poly.pdbx_seq_one_letter_code
_entity_poly.pdbx_strand_id
1 'polypeptide(L)'
;MKLRSEGYTQQEIADKLGTTRQNVSAIERAARKNIKKAENTLKFVRLLEVPICFTVKKGMDLDEIMEKIFSEANRKNIHIVYDGIFLAMKIRDEAAHRMRHRLVVEKFNVGITKDGEIIVV
;
A
#
# COMPACT_ATOMS: atom_id res chain seq x y z
N MET A 1 19.48 -4.88 11.44
CA MET A 1 18.56 -6.02 11.56
C MET A 1 19.21 -7.40 11.43
N LYS A 2 20.52 -7.49 11.13
CA LYS A 2 21.23 -8.77 10.99
C LYS A 2 21.11 -9.69 12.22
N LEU A 3 21.35 -9.15 13.42
CA LEU A 3 21.15 -9.89 14.68
C LEU A 3 19.69 -10.32 14.90
N ARG A 4 18.72 -9.49 14.47
CA ARG A 4 17.30 -9.84 14.59
C ARG A 4 16.89 -10.96 13.63
N SER A 5 17.43 -10.97 12.42
CA SER A 5 17.25 -12.06 11.45
C SER A 5 17.99 -13.34 11.85
N GLU A 6 19.03 -13.23 12.68
CA GLU A 6 19.77 -14.35 13.28
C GLU A 6 19.08 -14.90 14.55
N GLY A 7 17.89 -14.38 14.91
CA GLY A 7 17.06 -14.91 16.00
C GLY A 7 17.22 -14.23 17.36
N TYR A 8 18.16 -13.29 17.52
CA TYR A 8 18.37 -12.61 18.79
C TYR A 8 17.15 -11.77 19.21
N THR A 9 16.87 -11.75 20.51
CA THR A 9 15.90 -10.88 21.16
C THR A 9 16.43 -9.44 21.24
N GLN A 10 15.51 -8.49 21.41
CA GLN A 10 15.89 -7.08 21.61
C GLN A 10 16.76 -6.87 22.87
N GLN A 11 16.61 -7.72 23.89
CA GLN A 11 17.43 -7.65 25.10
C GLN A 11 18.87 -8.11 24.80
N GLU A 12 19.05 -9.26 24.16
CA GLU A 12 20.39 -9.76 23.79
C GLU A 12 21.11 -8.80 22.84
N ILE A 13 20.38 -8.15 21.93
CA ILE A 13 20.93 -7.11 21.06
C ILE A 13 21.36 -5.90 21.88
N ALA A 14 20.57 -5.49 22.87
CA ALA A 14 20.90 -4.38 23.75
C ALA A 14 22.17 -4.66 24.56
N ASP A 15 22.27 -5.86 25.14
CA ASP A 15 23.41 -6.31 25.92
C ASP A 15 24.69 -6.38 25.06
N LYS A 16 24.59 -6.90 23.83
CA LYS A 16 25.72 -6.94 22.87
C LYS A 16 26.17 -5.55 22.41
N LEU A 17 25.25 -4.59 22.31
CA LEU A 17 25.51 -3.24 21.81
C LEU A 17 25.80 -2.23 22.93
N GLY A 18 25.78 -2.65 24.20
CA GLY A 18 26.00 -1.76 25.34
C GLY A 18 24.94 -0.66 25.47
N THR A 19 23.69 -0.95 25.09
CA THR A 19 22.57 0.00 25.08
C THR A 19 21.37 -0.57 25.83
N THR A 20 20.29 0.20 25.96
CA THR A 20 19.02 -0.28 26.53
C THR A 20 18.14 -0.96 25.48
N ARG A 21 17.33 -1.94 25.92
CA ARG A 21 16.29 -2.58 25.09
C ARG A 21 15.31 -1.56 24.51
N GLN A 22 14.99 -0.50 25.27
CA GLN A 22 14.14 0.61 24.84
C GLN A 22 14.73 1.33 23.62
N ASN A 23 16.05 1.60 23.63
CA ASN A 23 16.74 2.22 22.50
C ASN A 23 16.71 1.33 21.25
N VAL A 24 16.98 0.02 21.40
CA VAL A 24 16.89 -0.96 20.30
C VAL A 24 15.48 -0.97 19.69
N SER A 25 14.45 -1.04 20.53
CA SER A 25 13.04 -1.03 20.10
C SER A 25 12.67 0.27 19.37
N ALA A 26 13.15 1.42 19.86
CA ALA A 26 12.92 2.72 19.23
C ALA A 26 13.56 2.79 17.83
N ILE A 27 14.82 2.34 17.69
CA ILE A 27 15.53 2.29 16.41
C ILE A 27 14.82 1.37 15.43
N GLU A 28 14.41 0.17 15.85
CA GLU A 28 13.66 -0.75 14.97
C GLU A 28 12.34 -0.16 14.49
N ARG A 29 11.60 0.51 15.38
CA ARG A 29 10.36 1.19 15.03
C ARG A 29 10.61 2.32 14.03
N ALA A 30 11.65 3.12 14.24
CA ALA A 30 12.04 4.19 13.34
C ALA A 30 12.44 3.63 11.96
N ALA A 31 13.22 2.55 11.92
CA ALA A 31 13.61 1.89 10.69
C ALA A 31 12.39 1.38 9.90
N ARG A 32 11.46 0.67 10.55
CA ARG A 32 10.20 0.21 9.93
C ARG A 32 9.36 1.37 9.40
N LYS A 33 9.27 2.47 10.17
CA LYS A 33 8.57 3.69 9.74
C LYS A 33 9.22 4.32 8.50
N ASN A 34 10.55 4.35 8.44
CA ASN A 34 11.29 4.89 7.30
C ASN A 34 11.12 4.04 6.05
N ILE A 35 11.16 2.70 6.18
CA ILE A 35 10.87 1.78 5.07
C ILE A 35 9.45 2.03 4.54
N LYS A 36 8.44 2.07 5.40
CA LYS A 36 7.06 2.35 4.99
C LYS A 36 6.90 3.69 4.27
N LYS A 37 7.61 4.74 4.73
CA LYS A 37 7.64 6.04 4.06
C LYS A 37 8.28 5.97 2.67
N ALA A 38 9.41 5.25 2.54
CA ALA A 38 10.08 5.07 1.26
C ALA A 38 9.20 4.29 0.28
N GLU A 39 8.57 3.20 0.73
CA GLU A 39 7.61 2.43 -0.06
C GLU A 39 6.43 3.29 -0.55
N ASN A 40 5.84 4.10 0.32
CA ASN A 40 4.78 5.04 -0.07
C ASN A 40 5.27 6.06 -1.11
N THR A 41 6.51 6.54 -0.96
CA THR A 41 7.12 7.48 -1.92
C THR A 41 7.28 6.81 -3.29
N LEU A 42 7.78 5.57 -3.33
CA LEU A 42 7.92 4.79 -4.57
C LEU A 42 6.56 4.51 -5.21
N LYS A 43 5.53 4.17 -4.43
CA LYS A 43 4.15 4.01 -4.93
C LYS A 43 3.65 5.29 -5.59
N PHE A 44 3.88 6.44 -4.98
CA PHE A 44 3.48 7.73 -5.54
C PHE A 44 4.23 8.05 -6.85
N VAL A 45 5.54 7.82 -6.92
CA VAL A 45 6.30 8.03 -8.16
C VAL A 45 5.79 7.11 -9.28
N ARG A 46 5.53 5.84 -8.98
CA ARG A 46 4.94 4.91 -9.97
C ARG A 46 3.60 5.41 -10.49
N LEU A 47 2.77 6.02 -9.63
CA LEU A 47 1.49 6.61 -10.02
C LEU A 47 1.65 7.79 -11.01
N LEU A 48 2.80 8.46 -11.07
CA LEU A 48 3.04 9.51 -12.06
C LEU A 48 3.32 8.93 -13.46
N GLU A 49 3.77 7.68 -13.53
CA GLU A 49 4.19 7.01 -14.76
C GLU A 49 3.11 6.06 -15.32
N VAL A 50 2.05 5.79 -14.57
CA VAL A 50 0.99 4.88 -15.01
C VAL A 50 0.20 5.45 -16.19
N PRO A 51 -0.22 4.61 -17.15
CA PRO A 51 -1.05 5.05 -18.26
C PRO A 51 -2.44 5.53 -17.82
N ILE A 52 -2.97 5.03 -16.70
CA ILE A 52 -4.28 5.43 -16.17
C ILE A 52 -4.12 5.78 -14.69
N CYS A 53 -4.51 7.00 -14.32
CA CYS A 53 -4.62 7.42 -12.93
C CYS A 53 -5.91 8.23 -12.76
N PHE A 54 -6.72 7.88 -11.76
CA PHE A 54 -7.91 8.66 -11.42
C PHE A 54 -8.14 8.72 -9.91
N THR A 55 -8.84 9.77 -9.48
CA THR A 55 -9.23 9.96 -8.08
C THR A 55 -10.57 9.29 -7.80
N VAL A 56 -10.60 8.49 -6.75
CA VAL A 56 -11.81 7.97 -6.10
C VAL A 56 -12.31 9.01 -5.10
N LYS A 57 -13.55 9.45 -5.28
CA LYS A 57 -14.15 10.51 -4.47
C LYS A 57 -14.73 9.95 -3.18
N LYS A 58 -14.79 10.79 -2.15
CA LYS A 58 -15.59 10.50 -0.95
C LYS A 58 -17.04 10.23 -1.34
N GLY A 59 -17.64 9.21 -0.72
CA GLY A 59 -19.01 8.80 -0.99
C GLY A 59 -19.15 7.74 -2.08
N MET A 60 -18.09 7.47 -2.87
CA MET A 60 -18.12 6.34 -3.80
C MET A 60 -18.17 5.03 -3.02
N ASP A 61 -18.82 4.03 -3.60
CA ASP A 61 -18.79 2.66 -3.06
C ASP A 61 -17.79 1.75 -3.80
N LEU A 62 -17.58 0.55 -3.27
CA LEU A 62 -16.65 -0.40 -3.85
C LEU A 62 -17.03 -0.84 -5.26
N ASP A 63 -18.32 -1.00 -5.56
CA ASP A 63 -18.77 -1.45 -6.89
C ASP A 63 -18.56 -0.37 -7.94
N GLU A 64 -18.86 0.89 -7.60
CA GLU A 64 -18.56 2.06 -8.45
C GLU A 64 -17.06 2.19 -8.75
N ILE A 65 -16.21 1.90 -7.77
CA ILE A 65 -14.75 1.91 -7.96
C ILE A 65 -14.35 0.78 -8.92
N MET A 66 -14.85 -0.43 -8.70
CA MET A 66 -14.54 -1.59 -9.54
C MET A 66 -14.97 -1.37 -10.99
N GLU A 67 -16.19 -0.89 -11.20
CA GLU A 67 -16.73 -0.55 -12.53
C GLU A 67 -15.83 0.47 -13.22
N LYS A 68 -15.42 1.53 -12.51
CA LYS A 68 -14.54 2.55 -13.05
C LYS A 68 -13.16 2.02 -13.43
N ILE A 69 -12.58 1.13 -12.61
CA ILE A 69 -11.28 0.50 -12.91
C ILE A 69 -11.37 -0.30 -14.22
N PHE A 70 -12.37 -1.18 -14.34
CA PHE A 70 -12.55 -2.00 -15.54
C PHE A 70 -12.86 -1.14 -16.78
N SER A 71 -13.69 -0.11 -16.64
CA SER A 71 -14.03 0.80 -17.74
C SER A 71 -12.81 1.55 -18.28
N GLU A 72 -11.99 2.13 -17.40
CA GLU A 72 -10.77 2.84 -17.82
C GLU A 72 -9.72 1.88 -18.42
N ALA A 73 -9.55 0.69 -17.83
CA ALA A 73 -8.63 -0.33 -18.36
C ALA A 73 -9.04 -0.78 -19.77
N ASN A 74 -10.33 -1.09 -19.96
CA ASN A 74 -10.89 -1.47 -21.25
C ASN A 74 -10.72 -0.36 -22.29
N ARG A 75 -10.96 0.91 -21.90
CA ARG A 75 -10.77 2.06 -22.81
C ARG A 75 -9.34 2.15 -23.36
N LYS A 76 -8.34 1.75 -22.59
CA LYS A 76 -6.93 1.74 -23.02
C LYS A 76 -6.42 0.38 -23.47
N ASN A 77 -7.30 -0.62 -23.63
CA ASN A 77 -6.95 -2.00 -23.96
C ASN A 77 -5.89 -2.60 -23.02
N ILE A 78 -5.97 -2.29 -21.72
CA ILE A 78 -5.10 -2.87 -20.68
C ILE A 78 -5.84 -4.02 -20.01
N HIS A 79 -5.24 -5.20 -20.01
CA HIS A 79 -5.78 -6.36 -19.30
C HIS A 79 -5.39 -6.31 -17.82
N ILE A 80 -6.37 -6.38 -16.91
CA ILE A 80 -6.12 -6.38 -15.47
C ILE A 80 -5.75 -7.80 -15.02
N VAL A 81 -4.67 -7.93 -14.25
CA VAL A 81 -4.13 -9.24 -13.82
C VAL A 81 -4.90 -9.89 -12.67
N TYR A 82 -5.86 -9.18 -12.09
CA TYR A 82 -6.65 -9.62 -10.95
C TYR A 82 -8.07 -10.00 -11.38
N ASP A 83 -8.61 -11.06 -10.80
CA ASP A 83 -10.04 -11.32 -10.83
C ASP A 83 -10.80 -10.29 -9.97
N GLY A 84 -12.11 -10.16 -10.22
CA GLY A 84 -12.94 -9.16 -9.55
C GLY A 84 -12.97 -9.30 -8.02
N ILE A 85 -12.90 -10.53 -7.49
CA ILE A 85 -12.94 -10.77 -6.05
C ILE A 85 -11.60 -10.33 -5.43
N PHE A 86 -10.49 -10.76 -6.01
CA PHE A 86 -9.16 -10.41 -5.53
C PHE A 86 -8.90 -8.90 -5.60
N LEU A 87 -9.31 -8.25 -6.70
CA LEU A 87 -9.19 -6.80 -6.82
C LEU A 87 -10.02 -6.06 -5.78
N ALA A 88 -11.26 -6.49 -5.52
CA ALA A 88 -12.11 -5.90 -4.49
C ALA A 88 -11.50 -6.04 -3.08
N MET A 89 -10.88 -7.19 -2.79
CA MET A 89 -10.14 -7.41 -1.54
C MET A 89 -8.91 -6.51 -1.45
N LYS A 90 -8.09 -6.44 -2.51
CA LYS A 90 -6.90 -5.59 -2.57
C LYS A 90 -7.21 -4.11 -2.33
N ILE A 91 -8.28 -3.59 -2.95
CA ILE A 91 -8.71 -2.20 -2.74
C ILE A 91 -9.10 -1.97 -1.28
N ARG A 92 -9.86 -2.91 -0.69
CA ARG A 92 -10.29 -2.82 0.71
C ARG A 92 -9.10 -2.81 1.66
N ASP A 93 -8.10 -3.64 1.41
CA ASP A 93 -6.92 -3.76 2.26
C ASP A 93 -6.02 -2.52 2.14
N GLU A 94 -5.74 -2.06 0.92
CA GLU A 94 -4.87 -0.89 0.70
C GLU A 94 -5.55 0.45 1.07
N ALA A 95 -6.87 0.53 0.94
CA ALA A 95 -7.67 1.69 1.32
C ALA A 95 -8.36 1.53 2.68
N ALA A 96 -7.97 0.58 3.52
CA ALA A 96 -8.63 0.28 4.80
C ALA A 96 -8.79 1.50 5.73
N HIS A 97 -7.83 2.42 5.71
CA HIS A 97 -7.88 3.66 6.51
C HIS A 97 -8.79 4.74 5.91
N ARG A 98 -9.22 4.58 4.67
CA ARG A 98 -9.99 5.56 3.87
C ARG A 98 -11.35 5.05 3.45
N MET A 99 -11.67 3.80 3.80
CA MET A 99 -12.96 3.17 3.56
C MET A 99 -13.58 2.71 4.87
N ARG A 100 -14.90 2.84 4.99
CA ARG A 100 -15.71 2.19 6.03
C ARG A 100 -16.70 1.25 5.36
N HIS A 101 -16.63 -0.02 5.70
CA HIS A 101 -17.34 -1.09 5.00
C HIS A 101 -17.07 -1.08 3.49
N ARG A 102 -18.01 -0.59 2.68
CA ARG A 102 -17.89 -0.47 1.22
C ARG A 102 -17.82 0.99 0.75
N LEU A 103 -17.87 1.97 1.66
CA LEU A 103 -17.95 3.39 1.32
C LEU A 103 -16.64 4.12 1.58
N VAL A 104 -16.28 5.01 0.65
CA VAL A 104 -15.09 5.85 0.76
C VAL A 104 -15.37 7.03 1.68
N VAL A 105 -14.64 7.11 2.79
CA VAL A 105 -14.72 8.22 3.76
C VAL A 105 -13.72 9.33 3.47
N GLU A 106 -12.60 8.99 2.80
CA GLU A 106 -11.56 9.92 2.39
C GLU A 106 -11.09 9.60 0.97
N LYS A 107 -10.88 10.63 0.14
CA LYS A 107 -10.47 10.46 -1.26
C LYS A 107 -9.10 9.78 -1.36
N PHE A 108 -8.91 9.02 -2.43
CA PHE A 108 -7.63 8.40 -2.77
C PHE A 108 -7.48 8.24 -4.28
N ASN A 109 -6.27 7.90 -4.74
CA ASN A 109 -6.00 7.69 -6.15
C ASN A 109 -5.83 6.20 -6.46
N VAL A 110 -6.27 5.82 -7.64
CA VAL A 110 -6.07 4.50 -8.22
C VAL A 110 -5.32 4.64 -9.53
N GLY A 111 -4.22 3.90 -9.65
CA GLY A 111 -3.43 3.79 -10.86
C GLY A 111 -3.50 2.39 -11.46
N ILE A 112 -3.51 2.31 -12.79
CA ILE A 112 -3.43 1.05 -13.54
C ILE A 112 -2.14 1.09 -14.36
N THR A 113 -1.22 0.17 -14.07
CA THR A 113 0.05 0.05 -14.79
C THR A 113 -0.16 -0.52 -16.20
N LYS A 114 0.87 -0.46 -17.05
CA LYS A 114 0.82 -1.07 -18.39
C LYS A 114 0.66 -2.59 -18.34
N ASP A 115 1.18 -3.21 -17.28
CA ASP A 115 1.13 -4.65 -17.06
C ASP A 115 -0.18 -5.10 -16.40
N GLY A 116 -1.13 -4.19 -16.17
CA GLY A 116 -2.42 -4.52 -15.57
C GLY A 116 -2.45 -4.57 -14.05
N GLU A 117 -1.35 -4.23 -13.38
CA GLU A 117 -1.32 -4.09 -11.92
C GLU A 117 -2.03 -2.82 -11.46
N ILE A 118 -2.57 -2.87 -10.24
CA ILE A 118 -3.35 -1.80 -9.61
C ILE A 118 -2.59 -1.25 -8.41
N ILE A 119 -2.44 0.07 -8.38
CA ILE A 119 -1.77 0.81 -7.31
C ILE A 119 -2.79 1.71 -6.63
N VAL A 120 -2.92 1.60 -5.31
CA VAL A 120 -3.81 2.45 -4.49
C VAL A 120 -2.95 3.39 -3.64
N VAL A 121 -3.16 4.70 -3.77
CA VAL A 121 -2.33 5.74 -3.13
C VAL A 121 -3.13 6.81 -2.46
#